data_AF-A0A0M5L1R1-F1
#
_entry.id   AF-A0A0M5L1R1-F1
#
_cell.length_a   1.000
_cell.length_b   1.000
_cell.length_c   1.000
_cell.angle_alpha   90.00
_cell.angle_beta   90.00
_cell.angle_gamma   90.00
#
_symmetry.space_group_name_H-M   'P 1'
#
loop_
_entity.id
_entity.type
_entity.pdbx_description
1 polymer ?
#
loop_
_entity_poly.entity_id
_entity_poly.type
_entity_poly.pdbx_seq_one_letter_code
_entity_poly.pdbx_strand_id
1 'polypeptide(L)'
;MLPSWIPEQAADIKEVLRTTGSERIIVMKNVTLPSSCKAIPIGQKPAPADDAESHFKAVDYSTGVATLKADWWPAGTEQKASSLCGKWWVTVDGESTYAYSPELKTVMENIEMAEK
;
A
#
# COMPACT_ATOMS: atom_id res chain seq x y z
N MET A 1 -0.11 2.56 13.85
CA MET A 1 -0.71 3.91 13.61
C MET A 1 -1.20 3.94 12.17
N LEU A 2 -2.38 4.52 11.94
CA LEU A 2 -2.90 4.67 10.58
C LEU A 2 -2.14 5.77 9.82
N PRO A 3 -1.96 5.63 8.49
CA PRO A 3 -1.37 6.67 7.66
C PRO A 3 -2.16 7.98 7.74
N SER A 4 -1.45 9.10 7.68
CA SER A 4 -2.04 10.45 7.81
C SER A 4 -3.05 10.82 6.71
N TRP A 5 -3.02 10.13 5.56
CA TRP A 5 -3.97 10.36 4.47
C TRP A 5 -5.32 9.67 4.68
N ILE A 6 -5.42 8.71 5.61
CA ILE A 6 -6.71 8.05 5.90
C ILE A 6 -7.63 9.06 6.60
N PRO A 7 -8.82 9.37 6.03
CA PRO A 7 -9.72 10.33 6.64
C PRO A 7 -10.28 9.86 7.98
N GLU A 8 -10.56 10.80 8.89
CA GLU A 8 -11.09 10.48 10.23
C GLU A 8 -12.43 9.74 10.19
N GLN A 9 -13.26 9.99 9.18
CA GLN A 9 -14.55 9.33 9.00
C GLN A 9 -14.47 7.93 8.38
N ALA A 10 -13.27 7.42 8.07
CA ALA A 10 -13.12 6.06 7.55
C ALA A 10 -13.55 5.02 8.59
N ALA A 11 -14.33 4.03 8.15
CA ALA A 11 -14.88 2.98 9.00
C ALA A 11 -14.41 1.58 8.57
N ASP A 12 -14.67 0.58 9.40
CA ASP A 12 -14.37 -0.84 9.13
C ASP A 12 -12.92 -1.10 8.65
N ILE A 13 -11.98 -0.35 9.24
CA ILE A 13 -10.58 -0.40 8.83
C ILE A 13 -9.96 -1.74 9.26
N LYS A 14 -9.40 -2.46 8.30
CA LYS A 14 -8.59 -3.66 8.54
C LYS A 14 -7.21 -3.44 7.96
N GLU A 15 -6.21 -3.98 8.64
CA GLU A 15 -4.82 -3.84 8.27
C GLU A 15 -4.07 -5.16 8.47
N VAL A 16 -3.21 -5.50 7.51
CA VAL A 16 -2.10 -6.42 7.73
C VAL A 16 -0.81 -5.67 7.46
N LEU A 17 0.16 -5.81 8.36
CA LEU A 17 1.47 -5.20 8.24
C LEU A 17 2.57 -6.25 8.47
N ARG A 18 3.70 -6.11 7.77
CA ARG A 18 4.89 -6.90 8.08
C ARG A 18 5.59 -6.31 9.30
N THR A 19 5.71 -7.09 10.37
CA THR A 19 6.27 -6.63 11.64
C THR A 19 7.76 -6.30 11.58
N THR A 20 8.48 -6.88 10.62
CA THR A 20 9.92 -6.68 10.39
C THR A 20 10.22 -5.92 9.10
N GLY A 21 9.21 -5.25 8.53
CA GLY A 21 9.32 -4.57 7.24
C GLY A 21 8.45 -3.34 7.15
N SER A 22 8.24 -2.87 5.93
CA SER A 22 7.42 -1.70 5.61
C SER A 22 6.15 -2.06 4.84
N GLU A 23 5.99 -3.31 4.40
CA GLU A 23 4.82 -3.69 3.62
C GLU A 23 3.56 -3.64 4.49
N ARG A 24 2.53 -3.02 3.94
CA ARG A 24 1.22 -2.90 4.58
C ARG A 24 0.15 -3.00 3.52
N ILE A 25 -0.93 -3.70 3.86
CA ILE A 25 -2.19 -3.67 3.13
C ILE A 25 -3.29 -3.19 4.07
N ILE A 26 -4.16 -2.33 3.58
CA ILE A 26 -5.28 -1.75 4.32
C ILE A 26 -6.53 -1.85 3.47
N VAL A 27 -7.68 -2.12 4.10
CA VAL A 27 -9.01 -1.87 3.53
C VAL A 27 -9.82 -1.03 4.50
N MET A 28 -10.67 -0.15 3.97
CA MET A 28 -11.60 0.67 4.74
C MET A 28 -12.89 0.93 3.97
N LYS A 29 -13.99 1.18 4.68
CA LYS A 29 -15.17 1.82 4.11
C LYS A 29 -15.00 3.33 4.12
N ASN A 30 -14.60 3.85 2.96
CA ASN A 30 -14.58 5.26 2.62
C ASN A 30 -14.13 5.35 1.16
N VAL A 31 -14.91 5.98 0.28
CA VAL A 31 -14.57 6.10 -1.16
C VAL A 31 -14.01 7.48 -1.53
N THR A 32 -14.09 8.44 -0.61
CA THR A 32 -13.62 9.81 -0.84
C THR A 32 -12.16 9.92 -0.43
N LEU A 33 -11.27 10.05 -1.41
CA LEU A 33 -9.85 10.28 -1.17
C LEU A 33 -9.56 11.76 -0.89
N PRO A 34 -8.63 12.09 0.02
CA PRO A 34 -8.18 13.47 0.20
C PRO A 34 -7.55 14.05 -1.08
N SER A 35 -7.56 15.38 -1.20
CA SER A 35 -6.93 16.09 -2.32
C SER A 35 -5.41 15.95 -2.38
N SER A 36 -4.76 15.49 -1.30
CA SER A 36 -3.33 15.15 -1.28
C SER A 36 -3.02 13.88 -2.08
N CYS A 37 -4.00 13.02 -2.33
CA CYS A 37 -3.87 11.86 -3.19
C CYS A 37 -3.86 12.28 -4.67
N LYS A 38 -2.88 11.78 -5.42
CA LYS A 38 -2.71 12.10 -6.84
C LYS A 38 -3.27 10.98 -7.69
N ALA A 39 -4.06 11.32 -8.71
CA ALA A 39 -4.47 10.33 -9.70
C ALA A 39 -3.25 9.78 -10.45
N ILE A 40 -3.27 8.48 -10.75
CA ILE A 40 -2.27 7.80 -11.56
C ILE A 40 -2.92 7.12 -12.76
N PRO A 41 -2.21 6.97 -13.90
CA PRO A 41 -2.67 6.17 -15.03
C PRO A 41 -3.11 4.76 -14.64
N ILE A 42 -4.24 4.32 -15.20
CA ILE A 42 -4.73 2.96 -15.03
C ILE A 42 -3.69 1.97 -15.55
N GLY A 43 -3.44 0.91 -14.78
CA GLY A 43 -2.46 -0.12 -15.12
C GLY A 43 -1.01 0.29 -14.86
N GLN A 44 -0.77 1.46 -14.27
CA GLN A 44 0.55 1.78 -13.74
C GLN A 44 0.90 0.77 -12.63
N LYS A 45 2.05 0.11 -12.78
CA LYS A 45 2.55 -0.83 -11.78
C LYS A 45 3.00 -0.08 -10.52
N PRO A 46 2.84 -0.69 -9.33
CA PRO A 46 3.39 -0.14 -8.12
C PRO A 46 4.88 0.16 -8.24
N ALA A 47 5.19 1.44 -8.05
CA ALA A 47 6.51 2.01 -8.01
C ALA A 47 6.72 2.67 -6.63
N PRO A 48 7.93 2.59 -6.09
CA PRO A 48 8.29 3.31 -4.89
C PRO A 48 8.04 4.82 -4.98
N ALA A 49 7.64 5.41 -3.86
CA ALA A 49 7.70 6.84 -3.64
C ALA A 49 8.45 7.10 -2.32
N ASP A 50 9.01 8.29 -2.18
CA ASP A 50 9.63 8.70 -0.93
C ASP A 50 8.62 8.63 0.21
N ASP A 51 9.04 8.06 1.33
CA ASP A 51 8.21 7.98 2.52
C ASP A 51 8.44 9.23 3.37
N ALA A 52 7.47 10.14 3.36
CA ALA A 52 7.52 11.33 4.19
C ALA A 52 7.45 11.01 5.70
N GLU A 53 7.01 9.79 6.06
CA GLU A 53 6.83 9.36 7.45
C GLU A 53 8.03 8.53 7.97
N SER A 54 9.08 8.31 7.16
CA SER A 54 10.29 7.61 7.58
C SER A 54 11.57 8.16 6.93
N HIS A 55 12.72 7.55 7.24
CA HIS A 55 14.00 7.92 6.63
C HIS A 55 14.26 7.23 5.29
N PHE A 56 13.43 6.24 4.92
CA PHE A 56 13.55 5.47 3.69
C PHE A 56 13.13 6.30 2.47
N LYS A 57 13.86 6.13 1.38
CA LYS A 57 13.64 6.77 0.08
C LYS A 57 13.03 5.79 -0.90
N ALA A 58 12.50 6.31 -2.01
CA ALA A 58 11.95 5.48 -3.08
C ALA A 58 12.91 4.36 -3.52
N VAL A 59 14.22 4.62 -3.54
CA VAL A 59 15.23 3.62 -3.92
C VAL A 59 15.31 2.43 -2.98
N ASP A 60 14.85 2.55 -1.72
CA ASP A 60 14.94 1.49 -0.71
C ASP A 60 13.79 0.49 -0.81
N TYR A 61 12.69 0.88 -1.44
CA TYR A 61 11.49 0.03 -1.55
C TYR A 61 11.57 -0.89 -2.78
N SER A 62 11.02 -2.09 -2.62
CA SER A 62 10.81 -3.02 -3.72
C SER A 62 9.77 -2.46 -4.70
N THR A 63 9.96 -2.80 -5.97
CA THR A 63 8.91 -2.68 -6.97
C THR A 63 8.18 -4.01 -7.02
N GLY A 64 6.85 -4.00 -7.02
CA GLY A 64 6.13 -5.27 -7.16
C GLY A 64 4.74 -5.30 -6.56
N VAL A 65 4.20 -6.51 -6.62
CA VAL A 65 2.89 -6.88 -6.10
C VAL A 65 2.93 -7.04 -4.59
N ALA A 66 1.77 -6.95 -3.95
CA ALA A 66 1.64 -7.26 -2.54
C ALA A 66 2.04 -8.73 -2.29
N THR A 67 2.87 -8.95 -1.27
CA THR A 67 3.25 -10.28 -0.79
C THR A 67 2.42 -10.67 0.43
N LEU A 68 1.90 -9.69 1.18
CA LEU A 68 0.93 -9.91 2.24
C LEU A 68 -0.39 -10.44 1.68
N LYS A 69 -1.05 -11.30 2.46
CA LYS A 69 -2.32 -11.94 2.11
C LYS A 69 -3.34 -11.72 3.22
N ALA A 70 -4.60 -11.54 2.84
CA ALA A 70 -5.74 -11.52 3.73
C ALA A 70 -7.00 -11.92 2.96
N ASP A 71 -8.00 -12.50 3.63
CA ASP A 71 -9.26 -12.92 2.99
C ASP A 71 -10.01 -11.74 2.34
N TRP A 72 -9.78 -10.53 2.84
CA TRP A 72 -10.36 -9.29 2.34
C TRP A 72 -9.48 -8.58 1.31
N TRP A 73 -8.30 -9.12 0.95
CA TRP A 73 -7.41 -8.54 -0.06
C TRP A 73 -7.41 -9.39 -1.34
N PRO A 74 -8.19 -9.01 -2.36
CA PRO A 74 -8.17 -9.70 -3.64
C PRO A 74 -6.77 -9.66 -4.27
N ALA A 75 -6.37 -10.76 -4.92
CA ALA A 75 -5.10 -10.82 -5.63
C ALA A 75 -5.02 -9.73 -6.72
N GLY A 76 -3.91 -9.01 -6.79
CA GLY A 76 -3.67 -7.95 -7.77
C GLY A 76 -4.40 -6.63 -7.49
N THR A 77 -4.94 -6.42 -6.29
CA THR A 77 -5.60 -5.17 -5.89
C THR A 77 -4.69 -3.95 -6.07
N GLU A 78 -3.40 -4.09 -5.75
CA GLU A 78 -2.38 -3.06 -5.92
C GLU A 78 -2.14 -2.67 -7.39
N GLN A 79 -2.39 -3.58 -8.34
CA GLN A 79 -2.25 -3.30 -9.77
C GLN A 79 -3.42 -2.51 -10.35
N LYS A 80 -4.53 -2.44 -9.61
CA LYS A 80 -5.73 -1.67 -9.98
C LYS A 80 -5.70 -0.24 -9.43
N ALA A 81 -4.62 0.13 -8.75
CA ALA A 81 -4.50 1.44 -8.15
C ALA A 81 -4.69 2.55 -9.18
N SER A 82 -5.54 3.51 -8.83
CA SER A 82 -5.83 4.69 -9.63
C SER A 82 -5.41 5.97 -8.91
N SER A 83 -4.90 5.85 -7.68
CA SER A 83 -4.40 6.98 -6.91
C SER A 83 -3.16 6.63 -6.09
N LEU A 84 -2.33 7.64 -5.85
CA LEU A 84 -1.15 7.57 -5.01
C LEU A 84 -1.30 8.58 -3.86
N CYS A 85 -1.37 8.09 -2.63
CA CYS A 85 -1.47 8.89 -1.41
C CYS A 85 -0.14 8.79 -0.64
N GLY A 86 0.83 9.65 -0.97
CA GLY A 86 2.21 9.48 -0.47
C GLY A 86 2.87 8.25 -1.09
N LYS A 87 3.26 7.26 -0.27
CA LYS A 87 3.77 5.96 -0.75
C LYS A 87 2.70 4.90 -1.01
N TRP A 88 1.44 5.24 -0.77
CA TRP A 88 0.33 4.29 -0.79
C TRP A 88 -0.32 4.22 -2.16
N TRP A 89 -0.35 3.03 -2.73
CA TRP A 89 -1.07 2.66 -3.95
C TRP A 89 -2.50 2.36 -3.59
N VAL A 90 -3.41 3.23 -4.03
CA VAL A 90 -4.81 3.24 -3.57
C VAL A 90 -5.76 2.88 -4.70
N THR A 91 -6.62 1.90 -4.41
CA THR A 91 -7.68 1.40 -5.27
C THR A 91 -9.01 1.63 -4.58
N VAL A 92 -9.93 2.34 -5.24
CA VAL A 92 -11.33 2.40 -4.80
C VAL A 92 -12.12 1.38 -5.61
N ASP A 93 -12.79 0.46 -4.93
CA ASP A 93 -13.63 -0.56 -5.57
C ASP A 93 -14.93 -0.77 -4.76
N GLY A 94 -16.07 -0.48 -5.39
CA GLY A 94 -17.36 -0.41 -4.73
C GLY A 94 -17.38 0.62 -3.60
N GLU A 95 -17.75 0.19 -2.40
CA GLU A 95 -17.79 1.01 -1.18
C GLU A 95 -16.49 0.98 -0.37
N SER A 96 -15.46 0.30 -0.88
CA SER A 96 -14.21 0.08 -0.17
C SER A 96 -13.04 0.77 -0.85
N THR A 97 -12.13 1.29 -0.03
CA THR A 97 -10.81 1.72 -0.46
C THR A 97 -9.79 0.74 0.07
N TYR A 98 -8.94 0.27 -0.84
CA TYR A 98 -7.81 -0.59 -0.59
C TYR A 98 -6.53 0.20 -0.76
N ALA A 99 -5.55 -0.01 0.11
CA ALA A 99 -4.26 0.66 0.03
C ALA A 99 -3.12 -0.32 0.27
N TYR A 100 -2.09 -0.22 -0.57
CA TYR A 100 -0.87 -1.00 -0.50
C TYR A 100 0.34 -0.07 -0.36
N SER A 101 1.23 -0.36 0.59
CA SER A 101 2.57 0.23 0.62
C SER A 101 3.62 -0.85 0.38
N PRO A 102 4.60 -0.65 -0.53
CA PRO A 102 5.63 -1.63 -0.82
C PRO A 102 6.53 -2.00 0.36
N GLU A 103 7.20 -3.15 0.24
CA GLU A 103 8.23 -3.63 1.18
C GLU A 103 9.59 -2.97 0.91
N LEU A 104 10.53 -3.04 1.85
CA LEU A 104 11.94 -2.71 1.65
C LEU A 104 12.64 -3.81 0.85
N LYS A 105 13.55 -3.43 -0.05
CA LYS A 105 14.36 -4.39 -0.83
C LYS A 105 15.14 -5.34 0.06
N THR A 106 15.76 -4.82 1.11
CA THR A 106 16.56 -5.60 2.07
C THR A 106 15.72 -6.64 2.82
N VAL A 107 14.44 -6.34 3.08
CA VAL A 107 13.52 -7.28 3.73
C VAL A 107 13.09 -8.37 2.74
N MET A 108 12.82 -8.00 1.48
CA MET A 108 12.51 -8.96 0.42
C MET A 108 13.66 -9.94 0.19
N GLU A 109 14.90 -9.45 0.11
CA GLU A 109 16.10 -10.28 -0.02
C GLU A 109 16.21 -11.31 1.12
N ASN A 110 15.91 -10.89 2.36
CA ASN A 110 15.92 -11.79 3.51
C ASN A 110 14.81 -12.86 3.45
N ILE A 111 13.62 -12.50 2.98
CA ILE A 111 12.52 -13.46 2.79
C ILE A 111 12.91 -14.50 1.73
N GLU A 112 13.42 -14.07 0.58
CA GLU A 112 13.85 -14.96 -0.50
C GLU A 112 14.98 -15.91 -0.07
N MET A 113 15.89 -15.46 0.81
CA MET A 113 16.91 -16.33 1.38
C MET A 113 16.35 -17.34 2.38
N ALA A 114 15.33 -16.97 3.15
CA ALA A 114 14.73 -17.87 4.15
C ALA A 114 13.84 -18.96 3.52
N GLU A 115 13.36 -18.74 2.30
CA GLU A 115 12.52 -19.70 1.55
C GLU A 115 13.34 -20.71 0.70
N LYS A 116 14.67 -20.54 0.62
CA LYS A 116 15.60 -21.48 -0.03
C LYS A 116 16.11 -22.55 0.94
#